data_AF-W9CLL1-F1
#
_entry.id   AF-W9CLL1-F1
#
_cell.length_a   1.000
_cell.length_b   1.000
_cell.length_c   1.000
_cell.angle_alpha   90.00
_cell.angle_beta   90.00
_cell.angle_gamma   90.00
#
_symmetry.space_group_name_H-M   'P 1'
#
loop_
_entity.id
_entity.type
_entity.pdbx_description
1 polymer ?
#
loop_
_entity_poly.entity_id
_entity_poly.type
_entity_poly.pdbx_seq_one_letter_code
_entity_poly.pdbx_strand_id
1 'polypeptide(L)'
;MASIASREVERAGILRQEGNEFYKSGKLLKAIEKYQESAKLVPESYAPLALELLRKSNGDEDTALIEKLQQRINRARAHSYRSSELEQLQMRFQILDSLPRYRPSLMINEEYYTIGHDQPASLFDLTINEHDPMAKVVSFLFGVIGDARHLIRTISGFAELEKKHRLKQKQYHLSMIDVNKYALTRDLIMFMLLEELSGLETNSEEAEEVLTTLFFVFIAVIIPRVAFDHLHRTIERALSALQSGLQPLIWMYLHEEDFHLYIQSLKSWKGKALTIFTIAAAVDELPAACKKENKLYKVTAILLPPERVLQKHDPQMLVLLKDHIDQPKSNAAKFKTTFKSTGNLTQPSSMLNDAAQSIKYLKGRLQVEAIHGDYVDVAEKLRFKLYRDEASSGSPRATVSNIIRRKDFPVLYDRVHLSNVPDYMGGHLSTFFYASPLLKPIPSSSVESNCLRNSGSWNNLESFLAEYHRHQDALATYLCDSLISRYIPMAHG
;
A
#
# COMPACT_ATOMS: atom_id res chain seq x y z
N MET A 1 34.12 -27.31 5.24
CA MET A 1 32.90 -26.88 5.95
C MET A 1 33.05 -26.87 7.47
N ALA A 2 33.72 -27.85 8.09
CA ALA A 2 33.90 -27.89 9.56
C ALA A 2 34.67 -26.69 10.18
N SER A 3 35.59 -26.05 9.45
CA SER A 3 36.39 -24.92 9.97
C SER A 3 35.68 -23.57 9.99
N ILE A 4 34.62 -23.39 9.18
CA ILE A 4 33.85 -22.14 9.12
C ILE A 4 32.88 -22.07 10.30
N ALA A 5 32.19 -23.18 10.61
CA ALA A 5 31.32 -23.29 11.76
C ALA A 5 32.06 -23.02 13.09
N SER A 6 33.32 -23.43 13.20
CA SER A 6 34.15 -23.18 14.40
C SER A 6 34.44 -21.68 14.62
N ARG A 7 34.65 -20.90 13.55
CA ARG A 7 34.95 -19.47 13.64
C ARG A 7 33.72 -18.62 13.96
N GLU A 8 32.55 -19.00 13.44
CA GLU A 8 31.29 -18.32 13.74
C GLU A 8 30.88 -18.52 15.20
N VAL A 9 31.12 -19.72 15.75
CA VAL A 9 30.89 -20.03 17.17
C VAL A 9 31.81 -19.21 18.08
N GLU A 10 33.09 -19.09 17.72
CA GLU A 10 34.07 -18.28 18.48
C GLU A 10 33.70 -16.79 18.47
N ARG A 11 33.36 -16.25 17.29
CA ARG A 11 32.93 -14.85 17.13
C ARG A 11 31.63 -14.55 17.87
N ALA A 12 30.67 -15.49 17.88
CA ALA A 12 29.47 -15.38 18.70
C ALA A 12 29.80 -15.38 20.20
N GLY A 13 30.82 -16.13 20.63
CA GLY A 13 31.37 -16.06 21.99
C GLY A 13 31.82 -14.66 22.40
N ILE A 14 32.62 -14.01 21.55
CA ILE A 14 33.15 -12.66 21.80
C ILE A 14 32.03 -11.62 21.89
N LEU A 15 31.09 -11.63 20.93
CA LEU A 15 29.96 -10.70 20.92
C LEU A 15 29.09 -10.83 22.16
N ARG A 16 28.93 -12.04 22.72
CA ARG A 16 28.21 -12.24 23.99
C ARG A 16 28.96 -11.68 25.19
N GLN A 17 30.29 -11.80 25.22
CA GLN A 17 31.07 -11.20 26.30
C GLN A 17 30.96 -9.67 26.29
N GLU A 18 31.04 -9.05 25.10
CA GLU A 18 30.79 -7.62 24.93
C GLU A 18 29.37 -7.24 25.40
N GLY A 19 28.36 -8.03 25.02
CA GLY A 19 26.98 -7.85 25.48
C GLY A 19 26.84 -7.91 27.00
N ASN A 20 27.53 -8.86 27.65
CA ASN A 20 27.54 -9.02 29.11
C ASN A 20 28.19 -7.81 29.81
N GLU A 21 29.26 -7.24 29.26
CA GLU A 21 29.88 -6.03 29.81
C GLU A 21 28.94 -4.81 29.69
N PHE A 22 28.25 -4.67 28.56
CA PHE A 22 27.23 -3.62 28.42
C PHE A 22 26.05 -3.82 29.36
N TYR A 23 25.62 -5.06 29.57
CA TYR A 23 24.55 -5.38 30.52
C TYR A 23 24.94 -5.03 31.96
N LYS A 24 26.12 -5.46 32.41
CA LYS A 24 26.64 -5.16 33.76
C LYS A 24 26.87 -3.67 34.00
N SER A 25 27.15 -2.90 32.95
CA SER A 25 27.32 -1.43 33.02
C SER A 25 26.02 -0.65 32.83
N GLY A 26 24.85 -1.31 32.79
CA GLY A 26 23.54 -0.67 32.66
C GLY A 26 23.21 -0.15 31.25
N LYS A 27 24.06 -0.44 30.25
CA LYS A 27 23.90 0.00 28.85
C LYS A 27 23.07 -1.01 28.06
N LEU A 28 21.81 -1.17 28.44
CA LEU A 28 20.94 -2.26 27.99
C LEU A 28 20.73 -2.32 26.46
N LEU A 29 20.60 -1.17 25.78
CA LEU A 29 20.41 -1.15 24.32
C LEU A 29 21.64 -1.69 23.57
N LYS A 30 22.84 -1.34 24.01
CA LYS A 30 24.10 -1.85 23.44
C LYS A 30 24.29 -3.34 23.75
N ALA A 31 23.82 -3.79 24.91
CA ALA A 31 23.83 -5.21 25.24
C ALA A 31 22.91 -6.02 24.30
N ILE A 32 21.69 -5.51 24.04
CA ILE A 32 20.72 -6.14 23.13
C ILE A 32 21.28 -6.26 21.71
N GLU A 33 21.88 -5.19 21.17
CA GLU A 33 22.52 -5.22 19.84
C GLU A 33 23.56 -6.35 19.75
N LYS A 34 24.43 -6.46 20.75
CA LYS A 34 25.49 -7.48 20.80
C LYS A 34 24.94 -8.90 20.93
N TYR A 35 23.87 -9.09 21.69
CA TYR A 35 23.20 -10.39 21.77
C TYR A 35 22.50 -10.77 20.46
N GLN A 36 21.90 -9.80 19.75
CA GLN A 36 21.28 -10.02 18.44
C GLN A 36 22.33 -10.32 17.35
N GLU A 37 23.47 -9.63 17.36
CA GLU A 37 24.60 -9.93 16.47
C GLU A 37 25.14 -11.34 16.70
N SER A 38 25.31 -11.74 17.96
CA SER A 38 25.62 -13.13 18.30
C SER A 38 24.55 -14.11 17.81
N ALA A 39 23.27 -13.71 17.79
CA ALA A 39 22.16 -14.61 17.49
C ALA A 39 22.07 -14.95 16.02
N LYS A 40 22.45 -13.99 15.19
CA LYS A 40 22.57 -14.17 13.75
C LYS A 40 23.66 -15.17 13.39
N LEU A 41 24.72 -15.27 14.20
CA LEU A 41 25.84 -16.18 13.96
C LEU A 41 25.56 -17.62 14.43
N VAL A 42 24.87 -17.80 15.56
CA VAL A 42 24.53 -19.13 16.08
C VAL A 42 23.11 -19.16 16.68
N PRO A 43 22.06 -19.27 15.84
CA PRO A 43 20.66 -19.16 16.27
C PRO A 43 20.22 -20.19 17.31
N GLU A 44 20.81 -21.39 17.28
CA GLU A 44 20.39 -22.53 18.12
C GLU A 44 21.10 -22.63 19.49
N SER A 45 22.06 -21.73 19.81
CA SER A 45 22.98 -21.95 20.95
C SER A 45 22.56 -21.35 22.29
N TYR A 46 21.48 -20.58 22.36
CA TYR A 46 21.18 -19.78 23.55
C TYR A 46 20.82 -20.59 24.78
N ALA A 47 19.89 -21.54 24.65
CA ALA A 47 19.44 -22.33 25.78
C ALA A 47 20.51 -23.33 26.27
N PRO A 48 21.24 -24.05 25.40
CA PRO A 48 22.35 -24.90 25.83
C PRO A 48 23.50 -24.12 26.48
N LEU A 49 23.83 -22.92 26.00
CA LEU A 49 24.90 -22.11 26.59
C LEU A 49 24.47 -21.44 27.91
N ALA A 50 23.24 -20.95 28.00
CA ALA A 50 22.70 -20.43 29.27
C ALA A 50 22.76 -21.50 30.36
N LEU A 51 22.49 -22.75 30.01
CA LEU A 51 22.64 -23.89 30.91
C LEU A 51 24.11 -24.13 31.33
N GLU A 52 25.06 -23.99 30.41
CA GLU A 52 26.50 -24.11 30.70
C GLU A 52 26.99 -22.99 31.64
N LEU A 53 26.50 -21.77 31.45
CA LEU A 53 26.84 -20.62 32.29
C LEU A 53 26.25 -20.75 33.70
N LEU A 54 24.99 -21.20 33.81
CA LEU A 54 24.34 -21.46 35.10
C LEU A 54 25.06 -22.57 35.87
N ARG A 55 25.52 -23.64 35.20
CA ARG A 55 26.31 -24.71 35.81
C ARG A 55 27.67 -24.25 36.36
N LYS A 56 28.20 -23.11 35.90
CA LYS A 56 29.45 -22.51 36.39
C LYS A 56 29.22 -21.55 37.57
N SER A 57 27.98 -21.19 37.87
CA SER A 57 27.60 -20.39 39.04
C SER A 57 27.35 -21.34 40.22
N ASN A 58 28.15 -21.23 41.29
CA ASN A 58 28.11 -22.14 42.44
C ASN A 58 27.09 -21.69 43.51
N GLY A 59 25.81 -21.57 43.16
CA GLY A 59 24.72 -21.26 44.10
C GLY A 59 23.68 -22.39 44.22
N ASP A 60 23.20 -22.71 45.42
CA ASP A 60 22.16 -23.74 45.63
C ASP A 60 20.83 -23.41 44.92
N GLU A 61 20.50 -22.11 44.76
CA GLU A 61 19.34 -21.64 43.97
C GLU A 61 19.48 -21.91 42.45
N ASP A 62 20.71 -22.11 41.95
CA ASP A 62 20.98 -22.34 40.52
C ASP A 62 20.58 -23.77 40.10
N THR A 63 20.59 -24.74 41.02
CA THR A 63 20.34 -26.16 40.70
C THR A 63 18.92 -26.40 40.20
N ALA A 64 17.90 -25.86 40.89
CA ALA A 64 16.50 -25.98 40.47
C ALA A 64 16.21 -25.23 39.16
N LEU A 65 16.90 -24.10 38.94
CA LEU A 65 16.79 -23.33 37.70
C LEU A 65 17.41 -24.06 36.50
N ILE A 66 18.58 -24.70 36.71
CA ILE A 66 19.26 -25.55 35.71
C ILE A 66 18.37 -26.72 35.32
N GLU A 67 17.78 -27.44 36.28
CA GLU A 67 16.87 -28.56 35.99
C GLU A 67 15.64 -28.09 35.19
N LYS A 68 15.01 -26.98 35.61
CA LYS A 68 13.85 -26.42 34.91
C LYS A 68 14.19 -25.97 33.49
N LEU A 69 15.36 -25.36 33.27
CA LEU A 69 15.82 -24.96 31.94
C LEU A 69 16.14 -26.18 31.08
N GLN A 70 16.79 -27.20 31.62
CA GLN A 70 17.09 -28.45 30.93
C GLN A 70 15.79 -29.18 30.51
N GLN A 71 14.79 -29.24 31.40
CA GLN A 71 13.48 -29.80 31.09
C GLN A 71 12.78 -29.01 29.97
N ARG A 72 12.85 -27.67 29.99
CA ARG A 72 12.30 -26.83 28.91
C ARG A 72 13.00 -27.08 27.57
N ILE A 73 14.33 -27.23 27.57
CA ILE A 73 15.10 -27.58 26.36
C ILE A 73 14.71 -28.96 25.84
N ASN A 74 14.61 -29.95 26.73
CA ASN A 74 14.25 -31.32 26.36
C ASN A 74 12.81 -31.38 25.81
N ARG A 75 11.89 -30.67 26.46
CA ARG A 75 10.51 -30.52 26.02
C ARG A 75 10.41 -29.80 24.67
N ALA A 76 11.18 -28.72 24.47
CA ALA A 76 11.27 -28.02 23.19
C ALA A 76 11.86 -28.91 22.09
N ARG A 77 12.86 -29.74 22.39
CA ARG A 77 13.42 -30.71 21.44
C ARG A 77 12.46 -31.86 21.12
N ALA A 78 11.75 -32.35 22.12
CA ALA A 78 10.76 -33.42 21.96
C ALA A 78 9.51 -32.94 21.19
N HIS A 79 9.12 -31.67 21.34
CA HIS A 79 8.01 -31.05 20.61
C HIS A 79 8.45 -30.21 19.40
N SER A 80 9.76 -30.18 19.09
CA SER A 80 10.29 -29.63 17.86
C SER A 80 9.90 -30.60 16.75
N TYR A 81 8.73 -30.38 16.15
CA TYR A 81 8.33 -31.09 14.95
C TYR A 81 9.42 -30.88 13.89
N ARG A 82 10.19 -31.94 13.58
CA ARG A 82 11.17 -31.92 12.50
C ARG A 82 10.42 -32.15 11.19
N SER A 83 9.84 -31.09 10.66
CA SER A 83 9.28 -31.08 9.32
C SER A 83 10.29 -30.47 8.36
N SER A 84 10.49 -31.09 7.21
CA SER A 84 11.34 -30.55 6.15
C SER A 84 10.81 -29.19 5.68
N GLU A 85 11.67 -28.35 5.09
CA GLU A 85 11.22 -27.06 4.54
C GLU A 85 10.12 -27.23 3.49
N LEU A 86 10.16 -28.34 2.74
CA LEU A 86 9.16 -28.65 1.71
C LEU A 86 7.80 -29.00 2.31
N GLU A 87 7.77 -29.83 3.36
CA GLU A 87 6.53 -30.16 4.09
C GLU A 87 5.96 -28.92 4.78
N GLN A 88 6.80 -28.08 5.37
CA GLN A 88 6.36 -26.79 5.94
C GLN A 88 5.75 -25.90 4.85
N LEU A 89 6.35 -25.85 3.66
CA LEU A 89 5.83 -25.08 2.53
C LEU A 89 4.47 -25.62 2.07
N GLN A 90 4.34 -26.94 1.90
CA GLN A 90 3.09 -27.61 1.54
C GLN A 90 2.00 -27.32 2.56
N MET A 91 2.31 -27.46 3.86
CA MET A 91 1.36 -27.18 4.93
C MET A 91 0.91 -25.72 4.94
N ARG A 92 1.81 -24.77 4.63
CA ARG A 92 1.43 -23.35 4.53
C ARG A 92 0.50 -23.08 3.35
N PHE A 93 0.70 -23.72 2.21
CA PHE A 93 -0.27 -23.63 1.10
C PHE A 93 -1.62 -24.24 1.47
N GLN A 94 -1.64 -25.39 2.13
CA GLN A 94 -2.88 -26.00 2.61
C GLN A 94 -3.59 -25.10 3.63
N ILE A 95 -2.85 -24.48 4.55
CA ILE A 95 -3.39 -23.49 5.49
C ILE A 95 -3.96 -22.29 4.73
N LEU A 96 -3.22 -21.75 3.74
CA LEU A 96 -3.67 -20.65 2.86
C LEU A 96 -4.97 -20.96 2.11
N ASP A 97 -5.14 -22.18 1.66
CA ASP A 97 -6.31 -22.58 0.90
C ASP A 97 -7.53 -22.90 1.79
N SER A 98 -7.30 -23.53 2.95
CA SER A 98 -8.37 -24.13 3.75
C SER A 98 -8.90 -23.29 4.91
N LEU A 99 -8.12 -22.34 5.45
CA LEU A 99 -8.50 -21.58 6.64
C LEU A 99 -9.09 -20.20 6.28
N PRO A 100 -10.17 -19.75 6.91
CA PRO A 100 -10.62 -18.37 6.76
C PRO A 100 -9.64 -17.42 7.48
N ARG A 101 -9.14 -16.40 6.78
CA ARG A 101 -8.26 -15.35 7.34
C ARG A 101 -9.03 -14.31 8.13
N TYR A 102 -10.29 -14.18 7.78
CA TYR A 102 -11.20 -13.15 8.28
C TYR A 102 -12.47 -13.81 8.79
N ARG A 103 -13.13 -13.14 9.73
CA ARG A 103 -14.52 -13.46 10.03
C ARG A 103 -15.37 -13.12 8.80
N PRO A 104 -16.34 -13.97 8.42
CA PRO A 104 -17.26 -13.64 7.34
C PRO A 104 -17.92 -12.28 7.57
N SER A 105 -17.90 -11.41 6.56
CA SER A 105 -18.64 -10.16 6.60
C SER A 105 -20.13 -10.42 6.40
N LEU A 106 -20.99 -9.73 7.17
CA LEU A 106 -22.44 -9.71 6.92
C LEU A 106 -22.80 -8.84 5.69
N MET A 107 -21.83 -8.07 5.17
CA MET A 107 -22.01 -7.26 3.97
C MET A 107 -21.89 -8.17 2.74
N ILE A 108 -22.96 -8.26 1.96
CA ILE A 108 -23.02 -9.02 0.72
C ILE A 108 -22.45 -8.28 -0.50
N ASN A 109 -22.17 -6.98 -0.37
CA ASN A 109 -21.68 -6.12 -1.45
C ASN A 109 -20.27 -5.59 -1.11
N GLU A 110 -19.38 -5.65 -2.08
CA GLU A 110 -18.07 -4.97 -2.01
C GLU A 110 -18.28 -3.45 -2.13
N GLU A 111 -17.98 -2.71 -1.07
CA GLU A 111 -17.95 -1.25 -1.11
C GLU A 111 -16.63 -0.79 -1.76
N TYR A 112 -16.70 -0.36 -3.03
CA TYR A 112 -15.57 0.19 -3.76
C TYR A 112 -15.70 1.69 -3.93
N TYR A 113 -14.72 2.44 -3.42
CA TYR A 113 -14.62 3.88 -3.61
C TYR A 113 -13.70 4.17 -4.80
N THR A 114 -14.24 4.79 -5.84
CA THR A 114 -13.49 5.15 -7.06
C THR A 114 -12.46 6.26 -6.82
N ILE A 115 -12.70 7.09 -5.80
CA ILE A 115 -11.86 8.20 -5.36
C ILE A 115 -11.85 8.15 -3.82
N GLY A 116 -10.67 8.11 -3.22
CA GLY A 116 -10.54 8.19 -1.76
C GLY A 116 -11.05 9.52 -1.20
N HIS A 117 -11.36 9.54 0.09
CA HIS A 117 -11.89 10.71 0.80
C HIS A 117 -10.94 11.25 1.89
N ASP A 118 -9.71 10.74 1.94
CA ASP A 118 -8.60 11.20 2.77
C ASP A 118 -7.65 12.16 2.03
N GLN A 119 -6.63 12.67 2.72
CA GLN A 119 -5.64 13.56 2.12
C GLN A 119 -4.45 12.76 1.58
N PRO A 120 -3.97 13.00 0.34
CA PRO A 120 -2.78 12.36 -0.17
C PRO A 120 -1.57 12.63 0.73
N ALA A 121 -0.93 11.56 1.21
CA ALA A 121 0.22 11.62 2.12
C ALA A 121 1.37 10.76 1.60
N SER A 122 2.60 11.28 1.72
CA SER A 122 3.83 10.55 1.39
C SER A 122 4.20 9.63 2.55
N LEU A 123 4.52 8.37 2.26
CA LEU A 123 5.13 7.47 3.24
C LEU A 123 6.65 7.72 3.39
N PHE A 124 7.25 8.49 2.49
CA PHE A 124 8.66 8.86 2.58
C PHE A 124 8.83 10.14 3.40
N ASP A 125 9.66 10.04 4.44
CA ASP A 125 10.02 11.11 5.36
C ASP A 125 11.53 11.08 5.69
N LEU A 126 12.01 12.06 6.46
CA LEU A 126 13.43 12.16 6.85
C LEU A 126 13.86 11.06 7.85
N THR A 127 12.94 10.50 8.63
CA THR A 127 13.23 9.50 9.66
C THR A 127 13.80 8.22 9.06
N ILE A 128 13.39 7.85 7.83
CA ILE A 128 13.95 6.71 7.10
C ILE A 128 15.47 6.89 6.91
N ASN A 129 15.90 8.08 6.50
CA ASN A 129 17.31 8.36 6.26
C ASN A 129 18.10 8.59 7.55
N GLU A 130 17.47 9.11 8.60
CA GLU A 130 18.09 9.25 9.92
C GLU A 130 18.43 7.89 10.54
N HIS A 131 17.51 6.92 10.43
CA HIS A 131 17.67 5.60 11.05
C HIS A 131 18.40 4.59 10.16
N ASP A 132 18.34 4.75 8.84
CA ASP A 132 19.09 3.93 7.89
C ASP A 132 19.74 4.76 6.77
N PRO A 133 20.80 5.52 7.07
CA PRO A 133 21.48 6.38 6.08
C PRO A 133 22.25 5.59 5.03
N MET A 134 22.50 4.30 5.26
CA MET A 134 23.29 3.43 4.37
C MET A 134 22.43 2.46 3.54
N ALA A 135 21.11 2.40 3.79
CA ALA A 135 20.17 1.68 2.95
C ALA A 135 20.34 2.06 1.47
N LYS A 136 20.61 1.05 0.66
CA LYS A 136 20.61 1.19 -0.81
C LYS A 136 19.21 1.18 -1.39
N VAL A 137 18.29 0.45 -0.75
CA VAL A 137 16.90 0.25 -1.20
C VAL A 137 15.94 0.64 -0.08
N VAL A 138 15.00 1.53 -0.38
CA VAL A 138 13.84 1.86 0.45
C VAL A 138 12.60 1.26 -0.20
N SER A 139 11.73 0.67 0.61
CA SER A 139 10.66 -0.22 0.19
C SER A 139 9.35 0.13 0.88
N PHE A 140 8.27 0.22 0.11
CA PHE A 140 6.94 0.59 0.56
C PHE A 140 5.93 -0.46 0.10
N LEU A 141 4.95 -0.78 0.94
CA LEU A 141 3.82 -1.63 0.58
C LEU A 141 2.50 -0.88 0.76
N PHE A 142 1.66 -0.90 -0.26
CA PHE A 142 0.30 -0.38 -0.24
C PHE A 142 -0.67 -1.56 -0.31
N GLY A 143 -1.30 -1.89 0.83
CA GLY A 143 -2.13 -3.08 1.02
C GLY A 143 -3.53 -2.98 0.40
N VAL A 144 -3.99 -1.79 0.06
CA VAL A 144 -5.11 -1.56 -0.88
C VAL A 144 -4.77 -0.24 -1.55
N ILE A 145 -4.49 -0.28 -2.85
CA ILE A 145 -3.99 0.91 -3.55
C ILE A 145 -5.09 1.94 -3.82
N GLY A 146 -6.33 1.49 -4.07
CA GLY A 146 -7.44 2.38 -4.34
C GLY A 146 -7.16 3.26 -5.55
N ASP A 147 -7.09 4.59 -5.37
CA ASP A 147 -6.75 5.57 -6.42
C ASP A 147 -5.27 5.95 -6.52
N ALA A 148 -4.39 5.21 -5.82
CA ALA A 148 -2.95 5.43 -5.78
C ALA A 148 -2.50 6.81 -5.29
N ARG A 149 -3.38 7.66 -4.72
CA ARG A 149 -3.00 9.00 -4.25
C ARG A 149 -1.78 9.03 -3.32
N HIS A 150 -1.70 8.07 -2.40
CA HIS A 150 -0.61 8.00 -1.42
C HIS A 150 0.68 7.54 -2.09
N LEU A 151 0.59 6.61 -3.04
CA LEU A 151 1.72 6.16 -3.84
C LEU A 151 2.24 7.30 -4.72
N ILE A 152 1.36 8.00 -5.44
CA ILE A 152 1.72 9.15 -6.28
C ILE A 152 2.37 10.24 -5.42
N ARG A 153 1.79 10.59 -4.25
CA ARG A 153 2.40 11.58 -3.34
C ARG A 153 3.73 11.10 -2.78
N THR A 154 3.89 9.81 -2.50
CA THR A 154 5.17 9.21 -2.07
C THR A 154 6.23 9.34 -3.17
N ILE A 155 5.88 9.07 -4.43
CA ILE A 155 6.77 9.29 -5.58
C ILE A 155 7.20 10.75 -5.65
N SER A 156 6.26 11.70 -5.57
CA SER A 156 6.58 13.14 -5.57
C SER A 156 7.53 13.52 -4.43
N GLY A 157 7.33 12.93 -3.24
CA GLY A 157 8.12 13.17 -2.04
C GLY A 157 9.59 12.74 -2.15
N PHE A 158 9.91 11.72 -2.95
CA PHE A 158 11.30 11.26 -3.13
C PHE A 158 12.22 12.37 -3.65
N ALA A 159 11.91 12.92 -4.83
CA ALA A 159 12.72 13.97 -5.43
C ALA A 159 12.69 15.26 -4.61
N GLU A 160 11.55 15.60 -4.02
CA GLU A 160 11.38 16.77 -3.17
C GLU A 160 12.38 16.74 -1.99
N LEU A 161 12.36 15.66 -1.21
CA LEU A 161 13.20 15.51 -0.02
C LEU A 161 14.67 15.26 -0.37
N GLU A 162 14.97 14.44 -1.40
CA GLU A 162 16.36 14.21 -1.86
C GLU A 162 17.03 15.52 -2.24
N LYS A 163 16.36 16.39 -3.01
CA LYS A 163 16.89 17.70 -3.43
C LYS A 163 16.98 18.69 -2.28
N LYS A 164 15.89 18.85 -1.52
CA LYS A 164 15.78 19.86 -0.46
C LYS A 164 16.78 19.62 0.67
N HIS A 165 17.00 18.37 1.05
CA HIS A 165 17.86 17.98 2.17
C HIS A 165 19.20 17.38 1.73
N ARG A 166 19.51 17.37 0.42
CA ARG A 166 20.74 16.79 -0.16
C ARG A 166 20.98 15.35 0.30
N LEU A 167 19.90 14.57 0.33
CA LEU A 167 19.96 13.18 0.77
C LEU A 167 20.72 12.35 -0.26
N LYS A 168 21.35 11.26 0.20
CA LYS A 168 21.94 10.28 -0.72
C LYS A 168 20.84 9.65 -1.56
N GLN A 169 21.09 9.53 -2.86
CA GLN A 169 20.16 8.89 -3.78
C GLN A 169 20.00 7.41 -3.46
N LYS A 170 18.76 6.95 -3.37
CA LYS A 170 18.43 5.54 -3.11
C LYS A 170 17.64 4.92 -4.25
N GLN A 171 17.58 3.60 -4.25
CA GLN A 171 16.63 2.80 -5.04
C GLN A 171 15.31 2.71 -4.27
N TYR A 172 14.19 2.85 -4.96
CA TYR A 172 12.85 2.87 -4.38
C TYR A 172 12.00 1.75 -4.96
N HIS A 173 11.49 0.88 -4.09
CA HIS A 173 10.57 -0.18 -4.46
C HIS A 173 9.20 0.05 -3.83
N LEU A 174 8.12 0.00 -4.60
CA LEU A 174 6.76 0.14 -4.11
C LEU A 174 5.93 -1.05 -4.57
N SER A 175 5.42 -1.86 -3.65
CA SER A 175 4.48 -2.93 -3.96
C SER A 175 3.06 -2.41 -3.74
N MET A 176 2.23 -2.44 -4.78
CA MET A 176 0.82 -2.05 -4.74
C MET A 176 -0.06 -3.29 -4.89
N ILE A 177 -0.98 -3.47 -3.94
CA ILE A 177 -1.86 -4.63 -3.87
C ILE A 177 -3.30 -4.14 -3.99
N ASP A 178 -4.11 -4.83 -4.80
CA ASP A 178 -5.54 -4.63 -4.82
C ASP A 178 -6.27 -5.88 -5.34
N VAL A 179 -7.44 -6.16 -4.77
CA VAL A 179 -8.36 -7.19 -5.28
C VAL A 179 -9.08 -6.71 -6.53
N ASN A 180 -9.22 -5.39 -6.69
CA ASN A 180 -9.91 -4.80 -7.82
C ASN A 180 -8.95 -4.60 -8.99
N LYS A 181 -8.99 -5.53 -9.95
CA LYS A 181 -8.25 -5.41 -11.22
C LYS A 181 -8.49 -4.10 -11.97
N TYR A 182 -9.64 -3.45 -11.82
CA TYR A 182 -9.92 -2.16 -12.46
C TYR A 182 -9.15 -1.01 -11.81
N ALA A 183 -8.90 -1.07 -10.50
CA ALA A 183 -8.04 -0.11 -9.80
C ALA A 183 -6.60 -0.19 -10.32
N LEU A 184 -6.02 -1.40 -10.31
CA LEU A 184 -4.67 -1.65 -10.83
C LEU A 184 -4.54 -1.26 -12.32
N THR A 185 -5.57 -1.55 -13.13
CA THR A 185 -5.58 -1.18 -14.55
C THR A 185 -5.65 0.34 -14.74
N ARG A 186 -6.43 1.07 -13.92
CA ARG A 186 -6.45 2.54 -13.97
C ARG A 186 -5.10 3.12 -13.60
N ASP A 187 -4.48 2.58 -12.55
CA ASP A 187 -3.20 3.08 -12.08
C ASP A 187 -2.09 2.81 -13.09
N LEU A 188 -2.12 1.68 -13.79
CA LEU A 188 -1.25 1.42 -14.96
C LEU A 188 -1.38 2.54 -16.01
N ILE A 189 -2.61 2.89 -16.41
CA ILE A 189 -2.84 3.96 -17.40
C ILE A 189 -2.37 5.32 -16.87
N MET A 190 -2.63 5.63 -15.60
CA MET A 190 -2.14 6.84 -14.94
C MET A 190 -0.61 6.91 -14.95
N PHE A 191 0.07 5.80 -14.64
CA PHE A 191 1.53 5.73 -14.66
C PHE A 191 2.11 5.85 -16.07
N MET A 192 1.44 5.32 -17.10
CA MET A 192 1.85 5.51 -18.48
C MET A 192 1.76 6.97 -18.93
N LEU A 193 0.69 7.66 -18.53
CA LEU A 193 0.54 9.09 -18.80
C LEU A 193 1.52 9.94 -17.99
N LEU A 194 1.84 9.56 -16.75
CA LEU A 194 2.86 10.24 -15.93
C LEU A 194 4.27 10.09 -16.52
N GLU A 195 4.60 8.89 -17.03
CA GLU A 195 5.85 8.65 -17.76
C GLU A 195 5.94 9.56 -19.00
N GLU A 196 4.85 9.63 -19.78
CA GLU A 196 4.77 10.50 -20.96
C GLU A 196 4.97 11.98 -20.58
N LEU A 197 4.23 12.46 -19.56
CA LEU A 197 4.36 13.83 -19.05
C LEU A 197 5.79 14.14 -18.57
N SER A 198 6.47 13.16 -17.98
CA SER A 198 7.85 13.32 -17.50
C SER A 198 8.84 13.62 -18.63
N GLY A 199 8.56 13.12 -19.84
CA GLY A 199 9.37 13.30 -21.04
C GLY A 199 9.19 14.65 -21.73
N LEU A 200 8.07 15.33 -21.49
CA LEU A 200 7.69 16.55 -22.21
C LEU A 200 8.33 17.82 -21.61
N GLU A 201 8.34 18.89 -22.41
CA GLU A 201 8.72 20.22 -21.96
C GLU A 201 7.62 20.86 -21.11
N THR A 202 8.01 21.48 -20.00
CA THR A 202 7.08 22.15 -19.08
C THR A 202 6.33 23.27 -19.80
N ASN A 203 5.00 23.29 -19.69
CA ASN A 203 4.08 24.24 -20.35
C ASN A 203 3.96 24.12 -21.88
N SER A 204 4.44 23.01 -22.49
CA SER A 204 4.09 22.69 -23.88
C SER A 204 2.60 22.35 -24.01
N GLU A 205 2.02 22.55 -25.20
CA GLU A 205 0.61 22.20 -25.47
C GLU A 205 0.39 20.69 -25.25
N GLU A 206 1.36 19.86 -25.63
CA GLU A 206 1.34 18.42 -25.42
C GLU A 206 1.35 18.07 -23.93
N ALA A 207 2.18 18.74 -23.11
CA ALA A 207 2.20 18.53 -21.67
C ALA A 207 0.87 18.94 -21.03
N GLU A 208 0.25 20.03 -21.49
CA GLU A 208 -1.08 20.43 -21.04
C GLU A 208 -2.15 19.38 -21.41
N GLU A 209 -2.10 18.80 -22.61
CA GLU A 209 -3.00 17.72 -23.04
C GLU A 209 -2.86 16.47 -22.16
N VAL A 210 -1.62 16.01 -21.92
CA VAL A 210 -1.35 14.82 -21.09
C VAL A 210 -1.77 15.07 -19.65
N LEU A 211 -1.43 16.24 -19.07
CA LEU A 211 -1.84 16.60 -17.72
C LEU A 211 -3.36 16.71 -17.60
N THR A 212 -4.02 17.26 -18.60
CA THR A 212 -5.49 17.33 -18.68
C THR A 212 -6.07 15.92 -18.68
N THR A 213 -5.50 15.01 -19.48
CA THR A 213 -5.92 13.60 -19.54
C THR A 213 -5.74 12.90 -18.20
N LEU A 214 -4.57 13.04 -17.56
CA LEU A 214 -4.29 12.53 -16.21
C LEU A 214 -5.32 13.01 -15.19
N PHE A 215 -5.61 14.31 -15.18
CA PHE A 215 -6.58 14.90 -14.27
C PHE A 215 -7.98 14.28 -14.44
N PHE A 216 -8.44 14.14 -15.68
CA PHE A 216 -9.76 13.58 -15.96
C PHE A 216 -9.85 12.07 -15.65
N VAL A 217 -8.80 11.31 -15.92
CA VAL A 217 -8.74 9.88 -15.55
C VAL A 217 -8.69 9.70 -14.03
N PHE A 218 -8.05 10.62 -13.31
CA PHE A 218 -7.90 10.54 -11.86
C PHE A 218 -9.19 10.85 -11.09
N ILE A 219 -9.88 11.96 -11.41
CA ILE A 219 -10.94 12.50 -10.55
C ILE A 219 -12.33 12.57 -11.21
N ALA A 220 -12.44 12.47 -12.53
CA ALA A 220 -13.63 12.95 -13.22
C ALA A 220 -14.57 11.85 -13.69
N VAL A 221 -15.86 12.17 -13.62
CA VAL A 221 -16.94 11.35 -14.17
C VAL A 221 -17.16 11.63 -15.66
N ILE A 222 -16.75 12.81 -16.15
CA ILE A 222 -16.89 13.24 -17.55
C ILE A 222 -15.50 13.62 -18.08
N ILE A 223 -15.17 13.11 -19.29
CA ILE A 223 -13.88 13.32 -19.94
C ILE A 223 -14.10 14.12 -21.23
N PRO A 224 -13.36 15.23 -21.47
CA PRO A 224 -13.44 15.97 -22.73
C PRO A 224 -12.89 15.14 -23.89
N ARG A 225 -13.38 15.41 -25.11
CA ARG A 225 -13.02 14.62 -26.30
C ARG A 225 -11.52 14.47 -26.52
N VAL A 226 -10.75 15.56 -26.37
CA VAL A 226 -9.28 15.53 -26.56
C VAL A 226 -8.62 14.57 -25.57
N ALA A 227 -8.97 14.65 -24.28
CA ALA A 227 -8.46 13.75 -23.26
C ALA A 227 -8.96 12.30 -23.42
N PHE A 228 -10.19 12.12 -23.92
CA PHE A 228 -10.74 10.81 -24.23
C PHE A 228 -9.99 10.13 -25.38
N ASP A 229 -9.72 10.86 -26.46
CA ASP A 229 -8.94 10.37 -27.59
C ASP A 229 -7.50 10.03 -27.15
N HIS A 230 -6.90 10.86 -26.28
CA HIS A 230 -5.59 10.57 -25.69
C HIS A 230 -5.61 9.32 -24.82
N LEU A 231 -6.57 9.19 -23.89
CA LEU A 231 -6.77 7.99 -23.07
C LEU A 231 -6.87 6.73 -23.94
N HIS A 232 -7.64 6.79 -25.02
CA HIS A 232 -7.76 5.68 -25.97
C HIS A 232 -6.42 5.29 -26.58
N ARG A 233 -5.59 6.25 -27.02
CA ARG A 233 -4.24 5.95 -27.53
C ARG A 233 -3.36 5.28 -26.46
N THR A 234 -3.43 5.71 -25.21
CA THR A 234 -2.71 5.09 -24.09
C THR A 234 -3.17 3.66 -23.83
N ILE A 235 -4.50 3.42 -23.88
CA ILE A 235 -5.07 2.07 -23.75
C ILE A 235 -4.57 1.15 -24.88
N GLU A 236 -4.50 1.62 -26.13
CA GLU A 236 -4.00 0.81 -27.25
C GLU A 236 -2.53 0.43 -27.06
N ARG A 237 -1.71 1.37 -26.59
CA ARG A 237 -0.30 1.09 -26.26
C ARG A 237 -0.18 0.03 -25.17
N ALA A 238 -0.98 0.14 -24.10
CA ALA A 238 -1.01 -0.84 -23.02
C ALA A 238 -1.45 -2.23 -23.52
N LEU A 239 -2.53 -2.28 -24.31
CA LEU A 239 -3.02 -3.52 -24.91
C LEU A 239 -1.98 -4.16 -25.82
N SER A 240 -1.33 -3.38 -26.68
CA SER A 240 -0.31 -3.87 -27.60
C SER A 240 0.87 -4.50 -26.86
N ALA A 241 1.36 -3.85 -25.80
CA ALA A 241 2.43 -4.39 -24.96
C ALA A 241 1.99 -5.70 -24.28
N LEU A 242 0.89 -5.68 -23.54
CA LEU A 242 0.41 -6.83 -22.77
C LEU A 242 0.08 -8.04 -23.65
N GLN A 243 -0.56 -7.82 -24.81
CA GLN A 243 -0.87 -8.90 -25.76
C GLN A 243 0.38 -9.51 -26.40
N SER A 244 1.47 -8.75 -26.46
CA SER A 244 2.77 -9.22 -26.95
C SER A 244 3.61 -9.87 -25.84
N GLY A 245 3.07 -10.01 -24.62
CA GLY A 245 3.82 -10.52 -23.47
C GLY A 245 4.85 -9.53 -22.91
N LEU A 246 4.68 -8.23 -23.17
CA LEU A 246 5.61 -7.19 -22.75
C LEU A 246 5.01 -6.32 -21.64
N GLN A 247 5.88 -5.83 -20.74
CA GLN A 247 5.53 -4.82 -19.75
C GLN A 247 5.24 -3.47 -20.44
N PRO A 248 4.14 -2.77 -20.14
CA PRO A 248 3.87 -1.45 -20.73
C PRO A 248 4.81 -0.34 -20.25
N LEU A 249 5.44 -0.51 -19.08
CA LEU A 249 6.37 0.42 -18.46
C LEU A 249 7.59 -0.34 -17.93
N ILE A 250 8.77 0.26 -18.05
CA ILE A 250 10.02 -0.38 -17.61
C ILE A 250 10.14 -0.41 -16.09
N TRP A 251 9.67 0.65 -15.41
CA TRP A 251 9.75 0.77 -13.96
C TRP A 251 8.55 0.16 -13.22
N MET A 252 7.53 -0.33 -13.93
CA MET A 252 6.38 -1.01 -13.33
C MET A 252 6.39 -2.47 -13.75
N TYR A 253 6.30 -3.37 -12.78
CA TYR A 253 6.26 -4.81 -13.02
C TYR A 253 4.84 -5.32 -12.75
N LEU A 254 4.23 -5.86 -13.80
CA LEU A 254 2.99 -6.63 -13.74
C LEU A 254 3.34 -8.12 -13.80
N HIS A 255 2.69 -8.95 -12.98
CA HIS A 255 2.88 -10.39 -13.08
C HIS A 255 2.27 -10.93 -14.37
N GLU A 256 3.02 -11.74 -15.13
CA GLU A 256 2.58 -12.24 -16.44
C GLU A 256 1.30 -13.08 -16.34
N GLU A 257 1.14 -13.82 -15.24
CA GLU A 257 -0.07 -14.59 -14.94
C GLU A 257 -1.33 -13.70 -14.90
N ASP A 258 -1.18 -12.42 -14.55
CA ASP A 258 -2.28 -11.46 -14.43
C ASP A 258 -2.52 -10.64 -15.70
N PHE A 259 -1.71 -10.76 -16.76
CA PHE A 259 -1.86 -9.95 -17.99
C PHE A 259 -3.27 -10.03 -18.57
N HIS A 260 -3.89 -11.20 -18.50
CA HIS A 260 -5.25 -11.43 -18.97
C HIS A 260 -6.29 -10.57 -18.25
N LEU A 261 -6.09 -10.26 -16.96
CA LEU A 261 -6.97 -9.40 -16.15
C LEU A 261 -6.94 -7.95 -16.66
N TYR A 262 -5.73 -7.41 -16.88
CA TYR A 262 -5.55 -6.06 -17.41
C TYR A 262 -6.11 -5.94 -18.83
N ILE A 263 -5.83 -6.92 -19.70
CA ILE A 263 -6.36 -6.96 -21.07
C ILE A 263 -7.90 -6.98 -21.06
N GLN A 264 -8.51 -7.78 -20.17
CA GLN A 264 -9.97 -7.83 -20.03
C GLN A 264 -10.54 -6.48 -19.62
N SER A 265 -9.94 -5.82 -18.63
CA SER A 265 -10.35 -4.48 -18.16
C SER A 265 -10.26 -3.44 -19.28
N LEU A 266 -9.12 -3.36 -19.97
CA LEU A 266 -8.88 -2.42 -21.06
C LEU A 266 -9.81 -2.65 -22.26
N LYS A 267 -10.06 -3.92 -22.64
CA LYS A 267 -11.04 -4.25 -23.69
C LYS A 267 -12.47 -3.88 -23.28
N SER A 268 -12.82 -4.04 -22.00
CA SER A 268 -14.13 -3.62 -21.49
C SER A 268 -14.31 -2.11 -21.62
N TRP A 269 -13.28 -1.33 -21.26
CA TRP A 269 -13.28 0.14 -21.35
C TRP A 269 -13.44 0.64 -22.78
N LYS A 270 -12.85 -0.04 -23.77
CA LYS A 270 -13.03 0.24 -25.20
C LYS A 270 -14.34 -0.29 -25.79
N GLY A 271 -15.00 -1.22 -25.12
CA GLY A 271 -16.14 -1.96 -25.63
C GLY A 271 -17.41 -1.58 -24.90
N LYS A 272 -17.93 -2.53 -24.11
CA LYS A 272 -19.23 -2.42 -23.43
C LYS A 272 -19.31 -1.18 -22.53
N ALA A 273 -18.22 -0.78 -21.87
CA ALA A 273 -18.25 0.40 -20.99
C ALA A 273 -18.63 1.68 -21.76
N LEU A 274 -18.21 1.82 -23.01
CA LEU A 274 -18.61 2.94 -23.87
C LEU A 274 -20.12 2.96 -24.12
N THR A 275 -20.76 1.78 -24.14
CA THR A 275 -22.19 1.63 -24.45
C THR A 275 -23.11 1.68 -23.24
N ILE A 276 -22.58 1.43 -22.03
CA ILE A 276 -23.37 1.43 -20.78
C ILE A 276 -23.67 2.87 -20.32
N PHE A 277 -22.76 3.80 -20.57
CA PHE A 277 -22.98 5.24 -20.48
C PHE A 277 -22.21 5.91 -21.61
N THR A 278 -22.86 6.18 -22.74
CA THR A 278 -22.24 7.02 -23.78
C THR A 278 -22.20 8.47 -23.31
N ILE A 279 -21.15 8.84 -22.58
CA ILE A 279 -20.81 10.24 -22.27
C ILE A 279 -20.61 11.03 -23.56
N ALA A 280 -20.19 10.38 -24.66
CA ALA A 280 -20.14 10.99 -25.99
C ALA A 280 -21.50 11.55 -26.43
N ALA A 281 -22.61 10.84 -26.15
CA ALA A 281 -23.94 11.37 -26.38
C ALA A 281 -24.29 12.47 -25.35
N ALA A 282 -23.91 12.30 -24.07
CA ALA A 282 -24.23 13.26 -23.02
C ALA A 282 -23.49 14.61 -23.11
N VAL A 283 -22.28 14.66 -23.68
CA VAL A 283 -21.49 15.90 -23.86
C VAL A 283 -21.95 16.72 -25.06
N ASP A 284 -22.43 16.05 -26.11
CA ASP A 284 -22.97 16.70 -27.32
C ASP A 284 -24.48 16.99 -27.21
N GLU A 285 -25.22 16.19 -26.44
CA GLU A 285 -26.65 16.40 -26.10
C GLU A 285 -26.85 16.94 -24.67
N LEU A 286 -25.94 17.80 -24.20
CA LEU A 286 -26.16 18.47 -22.91
C LEU A 286 -27.50 19.24 -22.96
N PRO A 287 -28.37 19.10 -21.93
CA PRO A 287 -29.57 19.92 -21.80
C PRO A 287 -29.22 21.39 -21.97
N ALA A 288 -30.12 22.21 -22.52
CA ALA A 288 -29.85 23.63 -22.76
C ALA A 288 -29.30 24.36 -21.53
N ALA A 289 -29.69 23.92 -20.32
CA ALA A 289 -29.19 24.39 -19.04
C ALA A 289 -27.67 24.25 -18.87
N CYS A 290 -27.04 23.22 -19.46
CA CYS A 290 -25.63 22.89 -19.25
C CYS A 290 -24.67 23.39 -20.34
N LYS A 291 -25.17 24.14 -21.33
CA LYS A 291 -24.35 24.69 -22.43
C LYS A 291 -23.32 25.71 -21.94
N LYS A 292 -23.64 26.50 -20.91
CA LYS A 292 -22.71 27.47 -20.31
C LYS A 292 -21.57 26.77 -19.57
N GLU A 293 -21.88 25.72 -18.82
CA GLU A 293 -20.92 24.87 -18.12
C GLU A 293 -19.95 24.20 -19.09
N ASN A 294 -20.46 23.66 -20.21
CA ASN A 294 -19.62 23.09 -21.27
C ASN A 294 -18.65 24.12 -21.88
N LYS A 295 -19.14 25.34 -22.17
CA LYS A 295 -18.31 26.41 -22.75
C LYS A 295 -17.21 26.86 -21.79
N LEU A 296 -17.51 26.94 -20.49
CA LEU A 296 -16.53 27.23 -19.45
C LEU A 296 -15.51 26.09 -19.35
N TYR A 297 -15.99 24.86 -19.19
CA TYR A 297 -15.17 23.65 -19.06
C TYR A 297 -14.21 23.46 -20.23
N LYS A 298 -14.66 23.65 -21.48
CA LYS A 298 -13.78 23.58 -22.67
C LYS A 298 -12.63 24.57 -22.66
N VAL A 299 -12.74 25.66 -21.91
CA VAL A 299 -11.77 26.75 -21.89
C VAL A 299 -10.90 26.75 -20.63
N THR A 300 -11.46 26.28 -19.51
CA THR A 300 -10.80 26.35 -18.20
C THR A 300 -10.53 24.99 -17.57
N ALA A 301 -11.09 23.91 -18.12
CA ALA A 301 -11.13 22.55 -17.55
C ALA A 301 -11.84 22.47 -16.18
N ILE A 302 -12.70 23.46 -15.84
CA ILE A 302 -13.42 23.53 -14.57
C ILE A 302 -14.84 22.98 -14.74
N LEU A 303 -15.21 21.97 -13.93
CA LEU A 303 -16.60 21.55 -13.73
C LEU A 303 -17.25 22.43 -12.65
N LEU A 304 -18.49 22.88 -12.88
CA LEU A 304 -19.19 23.74 -11.92
C LEU A 304 -19.97 22.92 -10.89
N PRO A 305 -19.70 23.11 -9.58
CA PRO A 305 -20.59 22.63 -8.55
C PRO A 305 -21.91 23.43 -8.58
N PRO A 306 -23.02 22.88 -8.05
CA PRO A 306 -24.28 23.60 -7.96
C PRO A 306 -24.15 24.92 -7.17
N GLU A 307 -24.88 25.96 -7.59
CA GLU A 307 -24.82 27.30 -6.96
C GLU A 307 -25.03 27.25 -5.44
N ARG A 308 -25.97 26.45 -4.94
CA ARG A 308 -26.19 26.25 -3.50
C ARG A 308 -24.98 25.71 -2.75
N VAL A 309 -24.16 24.89 -3.43
CA VAL A 309 -22.94 24.30 -2.86
C VAL A 309 -21.84 25.35 -2.84
N LEU A 310 -21.67 26.08 -3.95
CA LEU A 310 -20.71 27.19 -4.03
C LEU A 310 -21.07 28.30 -3.04
N GLN A 311 -22.33 28.68 -2.91
CA GLN A 311 -22.76 29.73 -1.97
C GLN A 311 -22.43 29.38 -0.52
N LYS A 312 -22.45 28.09 -0.17
CA LYS A 312 -22.14 27.59 1.17
C LYS A 312 -20.64 27.37 1.41
N HIS A 313 -19.92 26.88 0.41
CA HIS A 313 -18.56 26.36 0.58
C HIS A 313 -17.47 27.19 -0.13
N ASP A 314 -17.83 27.95 -1.17
CA ASP A 314 -16.91 28.81 -1.92
C ASP A 314 -17.65 30.03 -2.54
N PRO A 315 -18.13 30.97 -1.71
CA PRO A 315 -18.93 32.11 -2.16
C PRO A 315 -18.15 33.07 -3.05
N GLN A 316 -16.82 33.10 -2.94
CA GLN A 316 -15.96 33.91 -3.78
C GLN A 316 -15.89 33.37 -5.21
N MET A 317 -15.79 32.05 -5.37
CA MET A 317 -15.89 31.41 -6.69
C MET A 317 -17.26 31.64 -7.31
N LEU A 318 -18.35 31.62 -6.51
CA LEU A 318 -19.69 31.91 -7.02
C LEU A 318 -19.79 33.32 -7.63
N VAL A 319 -19.20 34.33 -6.99
CA VAL A 319 -19.18 35.72 -7.51
C VAL A 319 -18.41 35.79 -8.82
N LEU A 320 -17.20 35.22 -8.85
CA LEU A 320 -16.37 35.17 -10.07
C LEU A 320 -17.06 34.45 -11.23
N LEU A 321 -17.76 33.35 -10.94
CA LEU A 321 -18.53 32.62 -11.95
C LEU A 321 -19.68 33.48 -12.49
N LYS A 322 -20.45 34.13 -11.62
CA LYS A 322 -21.52 35.03 -12.05
C LYS A 322 -21.00 36.17 -12.93
N ASP A 323 -19.85 36.73 -12.59
CA ASP A 323 -19.33 37.91 -13.28
C ASP A 323 -18.66 37.57 -14.62
N HIS A 324 -18.12 36.35 -14.79
CA HIS A 324 -17.16 36.05 -15.85
C HIS A 324 -17.46 34.79 -16.67
N ILE A 325 -18.50 34.02 -16.35
CA ILE A 325 -18.86 32.77 -17.06
C ILE A 325 -19.26 32.98 -18.53
N ASP A 326 -19.77 34.16 -18.89
CA ASP A 326 -20.23 34.43 -20.25
C ASP A 326 -19.05 34.65 -21.23
N GLN A 327 -17.86 35.00 -20.72
CA GLN A 327 -16.62 35.19 -21.48
C GLN A 327 -15.45 34.40 -20.87
N PRO A 328 -15.47 33.06 -20.94
CA PRO A 328 -14.49 32.23 -20.25
C PRO A 328 -13.08 32.35 -20.84
N LYS A 329 -12.96 32.67 -22.15
CA LYS A 329 -11.65 32.79 -22.83
C LYS A 329 -10.82 33.98 -22.35
N SER A 330 -11.43 35.15 -22.19
CA SER A 330 -10.75 36.36 -21.71
C SER A 330 -10.45 36.30 -20.21
N ASN A 331 -11.23 35.54 -19.45
CA ASN A 331 -11.14 35.46 -17.99
C ASN A 331 -10.45 34.19 -17.47
N ALA A 332 -9.94 33.32 -18.35
CA ALA A 332 -9.31 32.04 -17.97
C ALA A 332 -8.19 32.22 -16.93
N ALA A 333 -7.38 33.25 -17.05
CA ALA A 333 -6.29 33.55 -16.11
C ALA A 333 -6.81 33.88 -14.69
N LYS A 334 -7.93 34.61 -14.58
CA LYS A 334 -8.56 34.93 -13.29
C LYS A 334 -9.13 33.68 -12.63
N PHE A 335 -9.87 32.87 -13.39
CA PHE A 335 -10.40 31.60 -12.90
C PHE A 335 -9.30 30.65 -12.42
N LYS A 336 -8.22 30.51 -13.20
CA LYS A 336 -7.04 29.71 -12.82
C LYS A 336 -6.34 30.25 -11.55
N THR A 337 -6.31 31.56 -11.35
CA THR A 337 -5.67 32.20 -10.19
C THR A 337 -6.48 31.99 -8.91
N THR A 338 -7.80 32.19 -8.96
CA THR A 338 -8.67 31.93 -7.80
C THR A 338 -8.71 30.45 -7.44
N PHE A 339 -8.70 29.56 -8.43
CA PHE A 339 -8.60 28.10 -8.20
C PHE A 339 -7.28 27.69 -7.50
N LYS A 340 -6.19 28.40 -7.77
CA LYS A 340 -4.92 28.23 -7.04
C LYS A 340 -5.01 28.66 -5.59
N SER A 341 -5.82 29.68 -5.27
CA SER A 341 -6.02 30.14 -3.90
C SER A 341 -7.02 29.30 -3.08
N THR A 342 -7.98 28.64 -3.72
CA THR A 342 -9.04 27.85 -3.01
C THR A 342 -8.73 26.36 -2.85
N GLY A 343 -7.55 25.90 -3.30
CA GLY A 343 -6.90 24.64 -2.88
C GLY A 343 -7.54 23.31 -3.32
N ASN A 344 -8.81 23.27 -3.70
CA ASN A 344 -9.56 22.00 -3.77
C ASN A 344 -9.47 21.22 -5.10
N LEU A 345 -9.07 21.82 -6.23
CA LEU A 345 -8.79 21.08 -7.50
C LEU A 345 -7.40 21.36 -8.09
N THR A 346 -6.61 22.26 -7.49
CA THR A 346 -5.22 22.50 -7.88
C THR A 346 -4.26 21.49 -7.27
N GLN A 347 -4.63 20.88 -6.14
CA GLN A 347 -3.84 19.83 -5.49
C GLN A 347 -3.60 18.59 -6.36
N PRO A 348 -4.60 17.99 -7.06
CA PRO A 348 -4.35 16.86 -7.94
C PRO A 348 -3.38 17.20 -9.08
N SER A 349 -3.58 18.34 -9.76
CA SER A 349 -2.74 18.72 -10.89
C SER A 349 -1.31 19.07 -10.47
N SER A 350 -1.10 19.72 -9.30
CA SER A 350 0.25 19.95 -8.78
C SER A 350 0.90 18.63 -8.35
N MET A 351 0.17 17.76 -7.66
CA MET A 351 0.67 16.45 -7.22
C MET A 351 1.09 15.58 -8.42
N LEU A 352 0.30 15.55 -9.48
CA LEU A 352 0.59 14.80 -10.72
C LEU A 352 1.81 15.36 -11.46
N ASN A 353 1.93 16.69 -11.55
CA ASN A 353 3.13 17.33 -12.10
C ASN A 353 4.37 16.99 -11.26
N ASP A 354 4.29 17.12 -9.93
CA ASP A 354 5.39 16.79 -9.03
C ASP A 354 5.81 15.32 -9.15
N ALA A 355 4.83 14.43 -9.34
CA ALA A 355 5.09 13.00 -9.56
C ALA A 355 5.81 12.77 -10.88
N ALA A 356 5.36 13.38 -11.98
CA ALA A 356 6.03 13.28 -13.29
C ALA A 356 7.47 13.83 -13.24
N GLN A 357 7.68 14.98 -12.58
CA GLN A 357 9.02 15.53 -12.39
C GLN A 357 9.90 14.63 -11.51
N SER A 358 9.31 13.98 -10.51
CA SER A 358 10.01 13.00 -9.68
C SER A 358 10.38 11.75 -10.48
N ILE A 359 9.48 11.19 -11.30
CA ILE A 359 9.77 10.07 -12.20
C ILE A 359 10.95 10.39 -13.12
N LYS A 360 10.94 11.58 -13.76
CA LYS A 360 12.06 12.07 -14.59
C LYS A 360 13.38 12.12 -13.83
N TYR A 361 13.34 12.53 -12.56
CA TYR A 361 14.50 12.66 -11.69
C TYR A 361 15.02 11.32 -11.17
N LEU A 362 14.12 10.38 -10.84
CA LEU A 362 14.44 9.06 -10.32
C LEU A 362 15.02 8.16 -11.42
N LYS A 363 14.51 8.25 -12.66
CA LYS A 363 14.92 7.39 -13.79
C LYS A 363 14.85 5.91 -13.37
N GLY A 364 15.87 5.11 -13.67
CA GLY A 364 15.97 3.70 -13.27
C GLY A 364 16.14 3.44 -11.77
N ARG A 365 15.79 4.40 -10.89
CA ARG A 365 15.78 4.23 -9.43
C ARG A 365 14.40 3.91 -8.84
N LEU A 366 13.36 3.94 -9.68
CA LEU A 366 11.98 3.64 -9.28
C LEU A 366 11.62 2.24 -9.77
N GLN A 367 11.06 1.42 -8.89
CA GLN A 367 10.42 0.15 -9.23
C GLN A 367 9.07 0.07 -8.53
N VAL A 368 8.01 -0.14 -9.30
CA VAL A 368 6.67 -0.45 -8.80
C VAL A 368 6.35 -1.90 -9.15
N GLU A 369 5.79 -2.65 -8.22
CA GLU A 369 5.27 -4.00 -8.42
C GLU A 369 3.76 -3.97 -8.19
N ALA A 370 2.97 -4.37 -9.18
CA ALA A 370 1.52 -4.49 -9.03
C ALA A 370 1.14 -5.96 -8.79
N ILE A 371 0.41 -6.22 -7.71
CA ILE A 371 -0.01 -7.56 -7.29
C ILE A 371 -1.54 -7.58 -7.22
N HIS A 372 -2.17 -8.40 -8.05
CA HIS A 372 -3.60 -8.62 -7.97
C HIS A 372 -3.92 -9.66 -6.89
N GLY A 373 -4.74 -9.30 -5.91
CA GLY A 373 -5.19 -10.23 -4.88
C GLY A 373 -5.49 -9.57 -3.54
N ASP A 374 -5.98 -10.39 -2.62
CA ASP A 374 -6.25 -9.98 -1.24
C ASP A 374 -4.94 -9.67 -0.50
N TYR A 375 -4.91 -8.58 0.24
CA TYR A 375 -3.69 -8.14 0.90
C TYR A 375 -3.21 -9.07 2.00
N VAL A 376 -4.09 -9.71 2.77
CA VAL A 376 -3.61 -10.67 3.78
C VAL A 376 -3.06 -11.91 3.10
N ASP A 377 -3.70 -12.40 2.05
CA ASP A 377 -3.17 -13.52 1.28
C ASP A 377 -1.78 -13.19 0.72
N VAL A 378 -1.61 -11.98 0.15
CA VAL A 378 -0.30 -11.51 -0.34
C VAL A 378 0.69 -11.35 0.81
N ALA A 379 0.28 -10.79 1.94
CA ALA A 379 1.13 -10.61 3.11
C ALA A 379 1.64 -11.94 3.68
N GLU A 380 0.77 -12.95 3.79
CA GLU A 380 1.15 -14.30 4.21
C GLU A 380 2.08 -14.96 3.18
N LYS A 381 1.79 -14.85 1.88
CA LYS A 381 2.68 -15.34 0.82
C LYS A 381 4.06 -14.70 0.91
N LEU A 382 4.16 -13.40 1.18
CA LEU A 382 5.45 -12.69 1.36
C LEU A 382 6.16 -13.16 2.63
N ARG A 383 5.46 -13.17 3.77
CA ARG A 383 6.00 -13.57 5.09
C ARG A 383 6.56 -14.98 5.07
N PHE A 384 5.83 -15.90 4.47
CA PHE A 384 6.20 -17.31 4.38
C PHE A 384 7.04 -17.64 3.14
N LYS A 385 7.36 -16.62 2.34
CA LYS A 385 8.16 -16.70 1.10
C LYS A 385 7.58 -17.69 0.11
N LEU A 386 6.26 -17.78 -0.03
CA LEU A 386 5.63 -18.84 -0.83
C LEU A 386 5.89 -18.72 -2.33
N TYR A 387 6.49 -17.63 -2.79
CA TYR A 387 6.93 -17.44 -4.16
C TYR A 387 8.15 -18.31 -4.54
N ARG A 388 8.34 -18.51 -5.84
CA ARG A 388 9.58 -19.04 -6.44
C ARG A 388 10.14 -18.07 -7.49
N ASP A 389 11.46 -18.11 -7.68
CA ASP A 389 12.14 -17.41 -8.77
C ASP A 389 11.94 -18.21 -10.08
N GLU A 390 11.78 -17.55 -11.22
CA GLU A 390 11.59 -18.21 -12.53
C GLU A 390 12.72 -19.17 -12.86
N ALA A 391 13.95 -18.79 -12.49
CA ALA A 391 15.14 -19.60 -12.67
C ALA A 391 15.15 -20.89 -11.81
N SER A 392 14.17 -21.08 -10.92
CA SER A 392 14.09 -22.22 -9.98
C SER A 392 13.16 -23.35 -10.45
N SER A 393 12.81 -23.38 -11.75
CA SER A 393 11.86 -24.33 -12.35
C SER A 393 12.20 -25.82 -12.16
N GLY A 394 13.44 -26.17 -11.83
CA GLY A 394 13.88 -27.53 -11.50
C GLY A 394 13.99 -27.87 -10.01
N SER A 395 13.63 -26.95 -9.10
CA SER A 395 13.76 -27.19 -7.66
C SER A 395 12.57 -27.97 -7.09
N PRO A 396 12.72 -28.72 -5.98
CA PRO A 396 11.59 -29.33 -5.27
C PRO A 396 10.52 -28.32 -4.84
N ARG A 397 10.88 -27.04 -4.68
CA ARG A 397 9.92 -25.95 -4.41
C ARG A 397 8.94 -25.75 -5.56
N ALA A 398 9.38 -26.02 -6.80
CA ALA A 398 8.57 -25.84 -8.01
C ALA A 398 7.42 -26.85 -8.13
N THR A 399 7.46 -27.97 -7.40
CA THR A 399 6.34 -28.92 -7.35
C THR A 399 5.24 -28.46 -6.40
N VAL A 400 5.52 -27.47 -5.54
CA VAL A 400 4.61 -27.02 -4.47
C VAL A 400 4.10 -25.61 -4.71
N SER A 401 4.98 -24.68 -5.09
CA SER A 401 4.59 -23.31 -5.43
C SER A 401 4.63 -23.11 -6.94
N ASN A 402 3.50 -22.68 -7.51
CA ASN A 402 3.43 -22.22 -8.89
C ASN A 402 3.50 -20.68 -9.02
N ILE A 403 3.55 -19.96 -7.89
CA ILE A 403 3.50 -18.50 -7.88
C ILE A 403 4.91 -17.95 -8.09
N ILE A 404 5.09 -17.21 -9.17
CA ILE A 404 6.38 -16.67 -9.59
C ILE A 404 6.53 -15.25 -9.06
N ARG A 405 7.68 -14.95 -8.46
CA ARG A 405 8.06 -13.57 -8.12
C ARG A 405 9.56 -13.42 -8.14
N ARG A 406 10.00 -12.29 -8.70
CA ARG A 406 11.39 -11.88 -8.74
C ARG A 406 12.04 -11.90 -7.35
N LYS A 407 13.17 -12.59 -7.22
CA LYS A 407 13.89 -12.72 -5.94
C LYS A 407 14.47 -11.42 -5.40
N ASP A 408 14.70 -10.44 -6.27
CA ASP A 408 15.25 -9.13 -5.90
C ASP A 408 14.20 -8.18 -5.32
N PHE A 409 12.92 -8.53 -5.42
CA PHE A 409 11.85 -7.74 -4.83
C PHE A 409 11.79 -7.92 -3.29
N PRO A 410 11.53 -6.85 -2.54
CA PRO A 410 11.49 -6.90 -1.08
C PRO A 410 10.41 -7.85 -0.57
N VAL A 411 10.68 -8.47 0.56
CA VAL A 411 9.69 -9.19 1.39
C VAL A 411 9.49 -8.52 2.74
N LEU A 412 10.32 -7.52 3.06
CA LEU A 412 10.22 -6.63 4.21
C LEU A 412 10.29 -5.19 3.71
N TYR A 413 9.51 -4.31 4.34
CA TYR A 413 9.25 -2.93 3.90
C TYR A 413 9.59 -1.93 5.00
N ASP A 414 10.00 -0.73 4.60
CA ASP A 414 10.24 0.39 5.52
C ASP A 414 8.92 0.99 5.99
N ARG A 415 7.89 0.95 5.15
CA ARG A 415 6.55 1.46 5.44
C ARG A 415 5.50 0.56 4.81
N VAL A 416 4.41 0.36 5.53
CA VAL A 416 3.22 -0.32 5.04
C VAL A 416 2.04 0.61 5.23
N HIS A 417 1.25 0.83 4.19
CA HIS A 417 0.00 1.60 4.25
C HIS A 417 -1.17 0.72 3.81
N LEU A 418 -2.17 0.59 4.67
CA LEU A 418 -3.30 -0.32 4.46
C LEU A 418 -4.59 0.40 4.05
N SER A 419 -4.54 1.69 3.71
CA SER A 419 -5.77 2.47 3.46
C SER A 419 -6.75 2.27 4.63
N ASN A 420 -8.02 2.01 4.37
CA ASN A 420 -9.05 1.70 5.37
C ASN A 420 -9.33 0.19 5.55
N VAL A 421 -8.40 -0.68 5.15
CA VAL A 421 -8.53 -2.14 5.30
C VAL A 421 -8.92 -2.60 6.71
N PRO A 422 -8.37 -2.05 7.82
CA PRO A 422 -8.79 -2.44 9.16
C PRO A 422 -10.29 -2.22 9.44
N ASP A 423 -10.94 -1.30 8.72
CA ASP A 423 -12.37 -1.05 8.87
C ASP A 423 -13.24 -2.24 8.43
N TYR A 424 -12.75 -2.99 7.44
CA TYR A 424 -13.47 -4.14 6.89
C TYR A 424 -13.08 -5.46 7.53
N MET A 425 -11.91 -5.53 8.17
CA MET A 425 -11.33 -6.78 8.66
C MET A 425 -11.41 -6.93 10.19
N GLY A 426 -12.21 -6.10 10.86
CA GLY A 426 -12.44 -6.20 12.30
C GLY A 426 -11.35 -5.60 13.17
N GLY A 427 -10.70 -4.54 12.69
CA GLY A 427 -9.73 -3.75 13.43
C GLY A 427 -8.28 -4.17 13.25
N HIS A 428 -7.45 -3.73 14.19
CA HIS A 428 -5.99 -3.74 14.06
C HIS A 428 -5.33 -5.09 14.30
N LEU A 429 -6.06 -6.08 14.82
CA LEU A 429 -5.50 -7.40 15.03
C LEU A 429 -4.94 -7.99 13.73
N SER A 430 -5.66 -7.77 12.62
CA SER A 430 -5.20 -8.14 11.28
C SER A 430 -3.93 -7.37 10.86
N THR A 431 -3.86 -6.07 11.16
CA THR A 431 -2.65 -5.26 10.97
C THR A 431 -1.45 -5.86 11.72
N PHE A 432 -1.61 -6.23 12.99
CA PHE A 432 -0.52 -6.81 13.78
C PHE A 432 -0.09 -8.20 13.32
N PHE A 433 -1.03 -9.04 12.87
CA PHE A 433 -0.70 -10.40 12.44
C PHE A 433 -0.12 -10.47 11.04
N TYR A 434 -0.54 -9.58 10.14
CA TYR A 434 -0.21 -9.69 8.71
C TYR A 434 0.69 -8.55 8.21
N ALA A 435 0.53 -7.33 8.71
CA ALA A 435 1.32 -6.18 8.27
C ALA A 435 2.65 -6.04 9.02
N SER A 436 2.59 -6.06 10.35
CA SER A 436 3.77 -5.85 11.19
C SER A 436 4.92 -6.84 10.91
N PRO A 437 4.68 -8.13 10.62
CA PRO A 437 5.75 -9.06 10.25
C PRO A 437 6.43 -8.75 8.91
N LEU A 438 5.85 -7.88 8.09
CA LEU A 438 6.46 -7.40 6.84
C LEU A 438 7.30 -6.15 7.04
N LEU A 439 7.43 -5.62 8.26
CA LEU A 439 8.31 -4.48 8.52
C LEU A 439 9.78 -4.90 8.60
N LYS A 440 10.65 -4.05 8.08
CA LYS A 440 12.08 -4.15 8.41
C LYS A 440 12.27 -3.94 9.92
N PRO A 441 13.24 -4.62 10.55
CA PRO A 441 13.50 -4.49 11.99
C PRO A 441 14.31 -3.22 12.30
N ILE A 442 13.80 -2.05 11.89
CA ILE A 442 14.42 -0.74 12.11
C ILE A 442 13.42 0.18 12.83
N PRO A 443 13.88 1.10 13.71
CA PRO A 443 12.99 1.91 14.54
C PRO A 443 12.05 2.82 13.75
N SER A 444 12.48 3.25 12.55
CA SER A 444 11.65 4.08 11.70
C SER A 444 10.51 3.30 11.04
N SER A 445 10.53 1.97 11.00
CA SER A 445 9.51 1.20 10.27
C SER A 445 8.12 1.30 10.91
N SER A 446 7.10 1.55 10.08
CA SER A 446 5.72 1.75 10.54
C SER A 446 4.68 1.09 9.63
N VAL A 447 3.54 0.75 10.23
CA VAL A 447 2.30 0.44 9.51
C VAL A 447 1.30 1.55 9.78
N GLU A 448 0.68 2.05 8.72
CA GLU A 448 -0.34 3.10 8.77
C GLU A 448 -1.63 2.65 8.10
N SER A 449 -2.75 3.14 8.61
CA SER A 449 -4.09 2.89 8.07
C SER A 449 -5.02 4.01 8.50
N ASN A 450 -6.03 4.29 7.69
CA ASN A 450 -7.07 5.26 7.99
C ASN A 450 -8.31 4.56 8.57
N CYS A 451 -8.90 5.12 9.62
CA CYS A 451 -10.25 4.77 10.05
C CYS A 451 -11.20 5.75 9.38
N LEU A 452 -11.93 5.31 8.38
CA LEU A 452 -12.79 6.17 7.56
C LEU A 452 -14.28 5.87 7.77
N ARG A 453 -14.63 4.60 8.01
CA ARG A 453 -16.03 4.17 8.17
C ARG A 453 -16.63 4.62 9.51
N ASN A 454 -15.86 4.51 10.58
CA ASN A 454 -16.32 4.73 11.96
C ASN A 454 -15.52 5.84 12.65
N SER A 455 -14.96 6.80 11.90
CA SER A 455 -14.08 7.85 12.43
C SER A 455 -14.73 8.68 13.54
N GLY A 456 -16.05 8.91 13.45
CA GLY A 456 -16.83 9.64 14.46
C GLY A 456 -17.23 8.82 15.69
N SER A 457 -16.96 7.52 15.73
CA SER A 457 -17.35 6.64 16.83
C SER A 457 -16.38 6.66 18.01
N TRP A 458 -15.17 7.21 17.83
CA TRP A 458 -14.09 7.10 18.81
C TRP A 458 -13.60 8.48 19.25
N ASN A 459 -13.55 8.69 20.56
CA ASN A 459 -13.10 9.96 21.13
C ASN A 459 -11.56 10.09 21.16
N ASN A 460 -10.85 8.96 21.15
CA ASN A 460 -9.39 8.91 21.19
C ASN A 460 -8.85 7.55 20.70
N LEU A 461 -7.53 7.44 20.56
CA LEU A 461 -6.83 6.24 20.09
C LEU A 461 -7.03 5.04 21.03
N GLU A 462 -7.12 5.24 22.34
CA GLU A 462 -7.31 4.16 23.30
C GLU A 462 -8.70 3.52 23.15
N SER A 463 -9.76 4.33 23.06
CA SER A 463 -11.12 3.87 22.76
C SER A 463 -11.19 3.16 21.41
N PHE A 464 -10.53 3.72 20.38
CA PHE A 464 -10.42 3.07 19.08
C PHE A 464 -9.75 1.68 19.21
N LEU A 465 -8.58 1.57 19.83
CA LEU A 465 -7.90 0.28 19.97
C LEU A 465 -8.67 -0.73 20.84
N ALA A 466 -9.30 -0.28 21.93
CA ALA A 466 -10.03 -1.13 22.87
C ALA A 466 -11.38 -1.60 22.31
N GLU A 467 -12.10 -0.74 21.59
CA GLU A 467 -13.49 -0.98 21.22
C GLU A 467 -13.68 -1.41 19.77
N TYR A 468 -12.77 -1.08 18.84
CA TYR A 468 -12.89 -1.50 17.44
C TYR A 468 -12.83 -3.03 17.28
N HIS A 469 -12.06 -3.69 18.14
CA HIS A 469 -12.03 -5.15 18.25
C HIS A 469 -13.30 -5.74 18.86
N ARG A 470 -14.07 -4.93 19.59
CA ARG A 470 -15.28 -5.34 20.33
C ARG A 470 -16.57 -5.04 19.58
N HIS A 471 -16.56 -4.07 18.66
CA HIS A 471 -17.75 -3.50 18.02
C HIS A 471 -18.32 -4.28 16.83
N GLN A 472 -17.77 -5.43 16.45
CA GLN A 472 -18.36 -6.21 15.35
C GLN A 472 -19.74 -6.82 15.69
N ASP A 473 -20.15 -6.85 16.97
CA ASP A 473 -21.46 -7.39 17.40
C ASP A 473 -22.50 -6.33 17.80
N ALA A 474 -22.14 -5.04 17.92
CA ALA A 474 -23.05 -4.06 18.51
C ALA A 474 -24.27 -3.72 17.63
N LEU A 475 -24.17 -3.88 16.29
CA LEU A 475 -25.36 -3.75 15.43
C LEU A 475 -26.28 -4.97 15.52
N ALA A 476 -25.76 -6.16 15.82
CA ALA A 476 -26.58 -7.35 16.04
C ALA A 476 -27.30 -7.28 17.38
N THR A 477 -26.66 -6.80 18.45
CA THR A 477 -27.34 -6.60 19.75
C THR A 477 -28.34 -5.44 19.69
N TYR A 478 -28.03 -4.34 19.01
CA TYR A 478 -28.95 -3.20 18.89
C TYR A 478 -30.13 -3.48 17.94
N LEU A 479 -29.94 -4.30 16.90
CA LEU A 479 -31.04 -4.78 16.05
C LEU A 479 -31.83 -5.93 16.69
N CYS A 480 -31.19 -6.84 17.44
CA CYS A 480 -31.93 -7.87 18.19
C CYS A 480 -32.75 -7.25 19.31
N ASP A 481 -32.24 -6.28 20.07
CA ASP A 481 -33.03 -5.66 21.15
C ASP A 481 -34.19 -4.80 20.60
N SER A 482 -34.01 -4.14 19.45
CA SER A 482 -35.08 -3.35 18.83
C SER A 482 -36.11 -4.16 18.03
N LEU A 483 -35.74 -5.35 17.52
CA LEU A 483 -36.66 -6.26 16.83
C LEU A 483 -37.37 -7.24 17.78
N ILE A 484 -36.71 -7.71 18.85
CA ILE A 484 -37.32 -8.57 19.88
C ILE A 484 -38.34 -7.76 20.71
N SER A 485 -38.09 -6.47 20.93
CA SER A 485 -39.05 -5.54 21.55
C SER A 485 -40.31 -5.28 20.71
N ARG A 486 -40.28 -5.51 19.39
CA ARG A 486 -41.39 -5.17 18.48
C ARG A 486 -42.21 -6.38 18.00
N TYR A 487 -41.79 -7.61 18.28
CA TYR A 487 -42.44 -8.82 17.73
C TYR A 487 -42.77 -9.94 18.74
N ILE A 488 -42.68 -9.71 20.05
CA ILE A 488 -43.25 -10.64 21.04
C ILE A 488 -44.41 -9.96 21.77
N PRO A 489 -45.68 -10.31 21.44
CA PRO A 489 -46.80 -10.04 22.33
C PRO A 489 -46.56 -10.80 23.64
N MET A 490 -46.80 -10.10 24.75
CA MET A 490 -46.88 -10.65 26.10
C MET A 490 -47.51 -12.05 26.13
N ALA A 491 -46.78 -13.01 26.70
CA ALA A 491 -47.37 -14.14 27.39
C ALA A 491 -46.84 -14.13 28.82
N HIS A 492 -47.49 -13.33 29.66
CA HIS A 492 -47.45 -13.52 31.10
C HIS A 492 -48.19 -14.81 31.44
N GLY A 493 -47.46 -15.71 32.09
CA GLY A 493 -47.95 -16.64 33.11
C GLY A 493 -47.02 -16.50 34.30
#